data_AF-A0A951YD96-F1
#
_entry.id   AF-A0A951YD96-F1
#
_cell.length_a   1.000
_cell.length_b   1.000
_cell.length_c   1.000
_cell.angle_alpha   90.00
_cell.angle_beta   90.00
_cell.angle_gamma   90.00
#
_symmetry.space_group_name_H-M   'P 1'
#
loop_
_entity.id
_entity.type
_entity.pdbx_description
1 polymer ?
#
loop_
_entity_poly.entity_id
_entity_poly.type
_entity_poly.pdbx_seq_one_letter_code
_entity_poly.pdbx_strand_id
1 'polypeptide(L)'
;TYAAVDGVDFATFFHNNDPYNLRLTAALRMTATFPYVLPVVKLPSTPNINIMDAGLRDNFGMELSNRYVHVFRQWIKENTSRVIILQVRDTRSHEVFPPSEMNTLGKMIYDPLFAIQNKWEPFQSYAQGYTKDYLREYMGDKLEYVTLQYIPELGKKSAPLNFHVTAKEQKDLLNSIYHQENTKEMQKLLRLLATK
;
A
#
# COMPACT_ATOMS: atom_id res chain seq x y z
N THR A 1 -5.99 20.59 20.27
CA THR A 1 -5.25 19.38 20.69
C THR A 1 -4.49 18.87 19.49
N TYR A 2 -3.18 18.69 19.56
CA TYR A 2 -2.42 18.12 18.44
C TYR A 2 -2.69 16.63 18.33
N ALA A 3 -2.73 16.09 17.11
CA ALA A 3 -2.77 14.66 16.90
C ALA A 3 -1.51 14.03 17.52
N ALA A 4 -1.64 12.81 18.07
CA ALA A 4 -0.49 12.08 18.56
C ALA A 4 0.47 11.78 17.41
N VAL A 5 1.78 11.84 17.67
CA VAL A 5 2.80 11.49 16.68
C VAL A 5 2.71 9.99 16.42
N ASP A 6 2.37 9.61 15.20
CA ASP A 6 2.13 8.23 14.79
C ASP A 6 3.15 7.70 13.78
N GLY A 7 4.20 8.48 13.50
CA GLY A 7 5.27 8.13 12.59
C GLY A 7 6.50 9.00 12.79
N VAL A 8 7.65 8.48 12.36
CA VAL A 8 8.97 9.11 12.47
C VAL A 8 9.73 8.85 11.17
N ASP A 9 10.41 9.88 10.67
CA ASP A 9 11.31 9.75 9.52
C ASP A 9 12.57 8.94 9.90
N PHE A 10 12.85 7.89 9.11
CA PHE A 10 13.94 6.96 9.39
C PHE A 10 15.31 7.65 9.38
N ALA A 11 15.57 8.50 8.37
CA ALA A 11 16.87 9.17 8.23
C ALA A 11 17.12 10.18 9.35
N THR A 12 16.07 10.91 9.75
CA THR A 12 16.13 11.85 10.87
C THR A 12 16.40 11.12 12.18
N PHE A 13 15.69 10.02 12.45
CA PHE A 13 15.83 9.27 13.69
C PHE A 13 17.19 8.59 13.82
N PHE A 14 17.69 7.99 12.74
CA PHE A 14 18.96 7.26 12.71
C PHE A 14 20.13 8.11 12.17
N HIS A 15 20.09 9.44 12.29
CA HIS A 15 21.13 10.33 11.75
C HIS A 15 22.56 9.99 12.24
N ASN A 16 22.69 9.41 13.44
CA ASN A 16 23.98 8.97 14.00
C ASN A 16 24.44 7.58 13.51
N ASN A 17 23.67 6.90 12.67
CA ASN A 17 23.91 5.53 12.20
C ASN A 17 24.07 5.44 10.68
N ASP A 18 24.43 6.53 10.01
CA ASP A 18 24.59 6.58 8.54
C ASP A 18 23.37 5.99 7.80
N PRO A 19 22.18 6.60 7.97
CA PRO A 19 20.92 5.98 7.58
C PRO A 19 20.77 5.81 6.07
N TYR A 20 21.54 6.57 5.28
CA TYR A 20 21.56 6.49 3.82
C TYR A 20 22.45 5.35 3.30
N ASN A 21 23.22 4.69 4.16
CA ASN A 21 24.00 3.49 3.84
C ASN A 21 23.22 2.18 4.10
N LEU A 22 21.89 2.28 4.26
CA LEU A 22 21.00 1.13 4.32
C LEU A 22 20.91 0.46 2.95
N ARG A 23 21.24 -0.83 2.88
CA ARG A 23 21.05 -1.62 1.66
C ARG A 23 19.57 -1.71 1.31
N LEU A 24 19.24 -1.46 0.04
CA LEU A 24 17.85 -1.59 -0.45
C LEU A 24 17.24 -2.96 -0.12
N THR A 25 18.02 -4.04 -0.26
CA THR A 25 17.55 -5.40 0.08
C THR A 25 17.23 -5.58 1.56
N ALA A 26 17.95 -4.89 2.46
CA ALA A 26 17.64 -4.88 3.88
C ALA A 26 16.35 -4.10 4.16
N ALA A 27 16.17 -2.94 3.52
CA ALA A 27 14.92 -2.17 3.62
C ALA A 27 13.71 -2.97 3.13
N LEU A 28 13.81 -3.61 1.95
CA LEU A 28 12.77 -4.48 1.40
C LEU A 28 12.44 -5.64 2.34
N ARG A 29 13.47 -6.30 2.88
CA ARG A 29 13.27 -7.40 3.83
C ARG A 29 12.62 -6.95 5.13
N MET A 30 13.01 -5.77 5.65
CA MET A 30 12.42 -5.17 6.84
C MET A 30 10.93 -4.88 6.63
N THR A 31 10.58 -4.23 5.53
CA THR A 31 9.20 -3.92 5.12
C THR A 31 8.33 -5.17 5.00
N ALA A 32 8.89 -6.30 4.59
CA ALA A 32 8.18 -7.58 4.42
C ALA A 32 8.22 -8.47 5.68
N THR A 33 8.40 -7.93 6.89
CA THR A 33 8.48 -8.74 8.13
C THR A 33 7.09 -9.21 8.58
N PHE A 34 6.53 -10.15 7.82
CA PHE A 34 5.23 -10.75 8.13
C PHE A 34 5.32 -11.62 9.40
N PRO A 35 4.46 -11.38 10.41
CA PRO A 35 4.47 -12.16 11.64
C PRO A 35 4.39 -13.66 11.38
N TYR A 36 5.13 -14.46 12.16
CA TYR A 36 5.18 -15.93 12.09
C TYR A 36 5.82 -16.56 10.83
N VAL A 37 5.95 -15.83 9.72
CA VAL A 37 6.60 -16.34 8.50
C VAL A 37 8.08 -15.99 8.48
N LEU A 38 8.42 -14.78 8.92
CA LEU A 38 9.75 -14.23 8.81
C LEU A 38 10.27 -13.79 10.19
N PRO A 39 11.59 -13.97 10.47
CA PRO A 39 12.16 -13.52 11.73
C PRO A 39 12.02 -12.00 11.88
N VAL A 40 11.71 -11.57 13.10
CA VAL A 40 11.55 -10.16 13.49
C VAL A 40 12.87 -9.43 13.28
N VAL A 41 12.81 -8.27 12.64
CA VAL A 41 13.96 -7.37 12.49
C VAL A 41 13.96 -6.34 13.62
N LYS A 42 15.13 -6.07 14.20
CA LYS A 42 15.32 -5.07 15.25
C LYS A 42 16.22 -3.96 14.74
N LEU A 43 15.81 -2.71 14.97
CA LEU A 43 16.62 -1.55 14.60
C LEU A 43 17.66 -1.22 15.68
N PRO A 44 18.83 -0.66 15.30
CA PRO A 44 19.91 -0.32 16.22
C PRO A 44 19.55 0.93 17.04
N SER A 45 18.65 0.76 18.02
CA SER A 45 18.05 1.82 18.83
C SER A 45 17.96 1.40 20.29
N THR A 46 17.94 2.37 21.21
CA THR A 46 17.69 2.12 22.64
C THR A 46 16.52 3.01 23.09
N PRO A 47 15.36 2.45 23.48
CA PRO A 47 15.03 1.02 23.52
C PRO A 47 14.98 0.37 22.12
N ASN A 48 15.09 -0.96 22.08
CA ASN A 48 15.03 -1.72 20.82
C ASN A 48 13.67 -1.56 20.15
N ILE A 49 13.68 -1.11 18.89
CA ILE A 49 12.49 -1.04 18.04
C ILE A 49 12.38 -2.33 17.22
N ASN A 50 11.26 -3.05 17.36
CA ASN A 50 10.93 -4.21 16.55
C ASN A 50 10.10 -3.79 15.33
N ILE A 51 10.45 -4.31 14.16
CA ILE A 51 9.75 -4.01 12.90
C ILE A 51 8.73 -5.10 12.58
N MET A 52 7.59 -4.65 12.04
CA MET A 52 6.53 -5.47 11.49
C MET A 52 6.32 -5.12 10.02
N ASP A 53 5.57 -5.98 9.32
CA ASP A 53 5.19 -5.79 7.94
C ASP A 53 4.50 -4.43 7.70
N ALA A 54 4.95 -3.68 6.71
CA ALA A 54 4.41 -2.35 6.43
C ALA A 54 2.96 -2.39 5.91
N GLY A 55 2.55 -3.52 5.32
CA GLY A 55 1.18 -3.72 4.84
C GLY A 55 0.14 -3.80 5.95
N LEU A 56 0.57 -4.04 7.19
CA LEU A 56 -0.30 -3.90 8.36
C LEU A 56 -0.69 -2.43 8.64
N ARG A 57 0.09 -1.45 8.16
CA ARG A 57 -0.18 -0.03 8.39
C ARG A 57 -0.66 0.71 7.14
N ASP A 58 0.07 0.55 6.03
CA ASP A 58 -0.18 1.27 4.77
C ASP A 58 0.08 0.34 3.57
N ASN A 59 -0.80 -0.65 3.39
CA ASN A 59 -0.67 -1.69 2.38
C ASN A 59 -0.55 -1.18 0.93
N PHE A 60 -1.07 0.02 0.68
CA PHE A 60 -1.11 0.59 -0.66
C PHE A 60 -0.26 1.86 -0.80
N GLY A 61 0.58 2.16 0.19
CA GLY A 61 1.49 3.32 0.20
C GLY A 61 0.78 4.68 0.15
N MET A 62 -0.51 4.72 0.48
CA MET A 62 -1.35 5.89 0.31
C MET A 62 -1.21 6.88 1.46
N GLU A 63 -1.04 6.37 2.68
CA GLU A 63 -0.86 7.23 3.84
C GLU A 63 0.44 8.03 3.72
N LEU A 64 1.54 7.35 3.37
CA LEU A 64 2.83 8.01 3.18
C LEU A 64 2.78 9.00 2.01
N SER A 65 2.26 8.58 0.85
CA SER A 65 2.16 9.43 -0.34
C SER A 65 1.30 10.67 -0.08
N ASN A 66 0.16 10.51 0.59
CA ASN A 66 -0.74 11.62 0.88
C ASN A 66 -0.12 12.60 1.89
N ARG A 67 0.58 12.10 2.92
CA ARG A 67 1.33 12.96 3.86
C ARG A 67 2.41 13.76 3.15
N TYR A 68 3.19 13.12 2.29
CA TYR A 68 4.24 13.80 1.52
C TYR A 68 3.65 14.93 0.67
N VAL A 69 2.63 14.64 -0.14
CA VAL A 69 1.98 15.65 -0.98
C VAL A 69 1.35 16.74 -0.13
N HIS A 70 0.72 16.40 1.00
CA HIS A 70 0.13 17.39 1.90
C HIS A 70 1.20 18.34 2.49
N VAL A 71 2.31 17.82 3.00
CA VAL A 71 3.40 18.62 3.58
C VAL A 71 3.99 19.57 2.54
N PHE A 72 4.27 19.08 1.34
CA PHE A 72 4.90 19.85 0.27
C PHE A 72 3.91 20.54 -0.67
N ARG A 73 2.61 20.57 -0.33
CA ARG A 73 1.53 21.01 -1.23
C ARG A 73 1.75 22.39 -1.84
N GLN A 74 2.27 23.35 -1.08
CA GLN A 74 2.48 24.72 -1.58
C GLN A 74 3.57 24.74 -2.64
N TRP A 75 4.73 24.16 -2.33
CA TRP A 75 5.82 24.05 -3.28
C TRP A 75 5.40 23.29 -4.54
N ILE A 76 4.70 22.16 -4.39
CA ILE A 76 4.19 21.37 -5.51
C ILE A 76 3.23 22.23 -6.36
N LYS A 77 2.29 22.94 -5.74
CA LYS A 77 1.34 23.81 -6.46
C LYS A 77 2.03 24.92 -7.24
N GLU A 78 3.12 25.47 -6.73
CA GLU A 78 3.88 26.55 -7.37
C GLU A 78 4.79 26.04 -8.49
N ASN A 79 5.33 24.83 -8.35
CA ASN A 79 6.43 24.33 -9.19
C ASN A 79 6.05 23.18 -10.14
N THR A 80 4.88 22.56 -9.97
CA THR A 80 4.42 21.48 -10.84
C THR A 80 3.09 21.83 -11.52
N SER A 81 2.95 21.42 -12.78
CA SER A 81 1.67 21.54 -13.50
C SER A 81 0.65 20.54 -12.97
N ARG A 82 1.11 19.34 -12.59
CA ARG A 82 0.27 18.22 -12.13
C ARG A 82 1.07 17.24 -11.26
N VAL A 83 0.37 16.52 -10.41
CA VAL A 83 0.84 15.36 -9.64
C VAL A 83 -0.01 14.16 -10.03
N ILE A 84 0.63 13.07 -10.41
CA ILE A 84 -0.03 11.80 -10.75
C ILE A 84 0.41 10.77 -9.72
N ILE A 85 -0.53 10.26 -8.93
CA ILE A 85 -0.30 9.14 -8.02
C ILE A 85 -0.73 7.85 -8.74
N LEU A 86 0.26 7.12 -9.24
CA LEU A 86 0.06 5.78 -9.79
C LEU A 86 0.07 4.76 -8.65
N GLN A 87 -1.07 4.13 -8.42
CA GLN A 87 -1.24 3.08 -7.44
C GLN A 87 -1.37 1.74 -8.16
N VAL A 88 -0.56 0.75 -7.75
CA VAL A 88 -0.65 -0.62 -8.24
C VAL A 88 -1.06 -1.51 -7.08
N ARG A 89 -2.12 -2.28 -7.26
CA ARG A 89 -2.74 -3.10 -6.22
C ARG A 89 -2.83 -4.56 -6.67
N ASP A 90 -2.69 -5.46 -5.72
CA ASP A 90 -2.96 -6.89 -5.86
C ASP A 90 -4.45 -7.23 -5.63
N THR A 91 -5.27 -6.24 -5.29
CA THR A 91 -6.70 -6.40 -5.02
C THR A 91 -7.55 -5.30 -5.66
N ARG A 92 -8.86 -5.54 -5.76
CA ARG A 92 -9.80 -4.56 -6.28
C ARG A 92 -10.13 -3.48 -5.26
N SER A 93 -10.25 -2.25 -5.73
CA SER A 93 -10.51 -1.07 -4.88
C SER A 93 -11.86 -1.03 -4.16
N HIS A 94 -12.85 -1.77 -4.64
CA HIS A 94 -14.23 -1.76 -4.14
C HIS A 94 -14.73 -3.16 -3.76
N GLU A 95 -13.83 -4.06 -3.36
CA GLU A 95 -14.24 -5.37 -2.88
C GLU A 95 -14.99 -5.23 -1.54
N VAL A 96 -16.21 -5.76 -1.51
CA VAL A 96 -17.03 -5.85 -0.30
C VAL A 96 -16.47 -7.00 0.54
N PHE A 97 -16.46 -6.81 1.86
CA PHE A 97 -15.99 -7.83 2.80
C PHE A 97 -16.53 -9.22 2.43
N PRO A 98 -15.66 -10.21 2.19
CA PRO A 98 -16.13 -11.56 1.94
C PRO A 98 -16.90 -12.07 3.17
N PRO A 99 -18.03 -12.79 3.00
CA PRO A 99 -18.75 -13.36 4.12
C PRO A 99 -17.83 -14.30 4.92
N SER A 100 -17.68 -14.07 6.23
CA SER A 100 -16.81 -14.88 7.08
C SER A 100 -17.62 -15.90 7.88
N GLU A 101 -17.51 -17.18 7.54
CA GLU A 101 -17.99 -18.29 8.38
C GLU A 101 -17.01 -18.57 9.53
N MET A 102 -16.97 -17.69 10.53
CA MET A 102 -16.20 -17.95 11.76
C MET A 102 -17.01 -18.83 12.71
N ASN A 103 -17.18 -20.11 12.37
CA ASN A 103 -18.08 -21.02 13.08
C ASN A 103 -17.40 -21.82 14.23
N THR A 104 -16.22 -21.45 14.72
CA THR A 104 -15.55 -22.25 15.78
C THR A 104 -14.60 -21.46 16.69
N LEU A 105 -14.74 -21.66 18.01
CA LEU A 105 -13.90 -21.05 19.07
C LEU A 105 -12.40 -21.34 18.91
N GLY A 106 -12.03 -22.53 18.41
CA GLY A 106 -10.63 -22.87 18.14
C GLY A 106 -10.00 -22.00 17.05
N LYS A 107 -10.74 -21.69 15.98
CA LYS A 107 -10.26 -20.78 14.93
C LYS A 107 -10.10 -19.35 15.45
N MET A 108 -10.95 -18.88 16.36
CA MET A 108 -10.82 -17.54 16.95
C MET A 108 -9.51 -17.30 17.72
N ILE A 109 -8.84 -18.35 18.21
CA ILE A 109 -7.58 -18.24 18.95
C ILE A 109 -6.36 -18.24 18.01
N TYR A 110 -6.42 -18.95 16.87
CA TYR A 110 -5.29 -19.07 15.93
C TYR A 110 -5.39 -18.16 14.69
N ASP A 111 -6.59 -17.78 14.26
CA ASP A 111 -6.85 -16.92 13.10
C ASP A 111 -6.91 -15.39 13.34
N PRO A 112 -6.62 -14.77 14.51
CA PRO A 112 -6.74 -13.31 14.63
C PRO A 112 -5.98 -12.56 13.54
N LEU A 113 -4.78 -13.01 13.18
CA LEU A 113 -3.98 -12.37 12.13
C LEU A 113 -4.48 -12.64 10.70
N PHE A 114 -4.95 -13.85 10.39
CA PHE A 114 -5.52 -14.15 9.07
C PHE A 114 -6.89 -13.47 8.88
N ALA A 115 -7.70 -13.40 9.93
CA ALA A 115 -8.96 -12.68 9.96
C ALA A 115 -8.75 -11.16 9.88
N ILE A 116 -7.72 -10.62 10.55
CA ILE A 116 -7.26 -9.24 10.35
C ILE A 116 -6.87 -9.10 8.88
N GLN A 117 -5.89 -9.83 8.36
CA GLN A 117 -5.42 -9.67 6.99
C GLN A 117 -6.55 -9.60 5.94
N ASN A 118 -7.50 -10.55 5.96
CA ASN A 118 -8.60 -10.60 5.00
C ASN A 118 -9.65 -9.48 5.17
N LYS A 119 -9.76 -8.88 6.36
CA LYS A 119 -10.72 -7.79 6.66
C LYS A 119 -10.05 -6.41 6.71
N TRP A 120 -8.74 -6.37 6.91
CA TRP A 120 -7.95 -5.18 7.15
C TRP A 120 -7.70 -4.42 5.86
N GLU A 121 -7.64 -5.13 4.74
CA GLU A 121 -7.40 -4.54 3.44
C GLU A 121 -8.61 -3.73 2.90
N PRO A 122 -9.88 -4.22 2.98
CA PRO A 122 -11.05 -3.36 2.76
C PRO A 122 -11.08 -2.17 3.72
N PHE A 123 -10.79 -2.37 5.01
CA PHE A 123 -10.76 -1.30 6.01
C PHE A 123 -9.74 -0.20 5.64
N GLN A 124 -8.52 -0.58 5.27
CA GLN A 124 -7.50 0.34 4.77
C GLN A 124 -7.96 1.03 3.48
N SER A 125 -8.58 0.32 2.54
CA SER A 125 -9.10 0.90 1.30
C SER A 125 -10.12 2.01 1.56
N TYR A 126 -11.04 1.81 2.52
CA TYR A 126 -12.00 2.84 2.93
C TYR A 126 -11.32 4.03 3.60
N ALA A 127 -10.45 3.79 4.57
CA ALA A 127 -9.72 4.85 5.27
C ALA A 127 -8.90 5.71 4.29
N GLN A 128 -8.21 5.06 3.35
CA GLN A 128 -7.45 5.73 2.32
C GLN A 128 -8.34 6.50 1.33
N GLY A 129 -9.54 6.00 1.03
CA GLY A 129 -10.54 6.72 0.23
C GLY A 129 -10.81 8.13 0.78
N TYR A 130 -11.09 8.24 2.08
CA TYR A 130 -11.28 9.54 2.73
C TYR A 130 -10.05 10.44 2.59
N THR A 131 -8.84 9.92 2.79
CA THR A 131 -7.62 10.73 2.67
C THR A 131 -7.36 11.20 1.23
N LYS A 132 -7.75 10.43 0.21
CA LYS A 132 -7.69 10.84 -1.20
C LYS A 132 -8.63 12.01 -1.46
N ASP A 133 -9.84 11.97 -0.92
CA ASP A 133 -10.83 13.02 -1.11
C ASP A 133 -10.39 14.34 -0.46
N TYR A 134 -9.91 14.30 0.79
CA TYR A 134 -9.35 15.48 1.44
C TYR A 134 -8.13 16.04 0.69
N LEU A 135 -7.22 15.17 0.22
CA LEU A 135 -6.04 15.64 -0.51
C LEU A 135 -6.41 16.27 -1.85
N ARG A 136 -7.43 15.75 -2.54
CA ARG A 136 -8.00 16.38 -3.73
C ARG A 136 -8.56 17.75 -3.43
N GLU A 137 -9.23 17.96 -2.30
CA GLU A 137 -9.68 19.30 -1.88
C GLU A 137 -8.48 20.27 -1.73
N TYR A 138 -7.39 19.81 -1.10
CA TYR A 138 -6.20 20.64 -0.94
C TYR A 138 -5.45 20.91 -2.24
N MET A 139 -5.41 19.95 -3.17
CA MET A 139 -4.62 20.04 -4.40
C MET A 139 -5.41 20.53 -5.62
N GLY A 140 -6.73 20.40 -5.59
CA GLY A 140 -7.63 20.66 -6.71
C GLY A 140 -7.31 19.78 -7.92
N ASP A 141 -7.54 20.34 -9.11
CA ASP A 141 -7.36 19.66 -10.41
C ASP A 141 -5.90 19.29 -10.74
N LYS A 142 -4.94 19.70 -9.90
CA LYS A 142 -3.54 19.32 -10.05
C LYS A 142 -3.26 17.89 -9.60
N LEU A 143 -4.14 17.26 -8.82
CA LEU A 143 -3.91 15.91 -8.29
C LEU A 143 -4.76 14.87 -9.00
N GLU A 144 -4.09 13.92 -9.64
CA GLU A 144 -4.71 12.80 -10.31
C GLU A 144 -4.30 11.48 -9.68
N TYR A 145 -5.28 10.59 -9.52
CA TYR A 145 -5.05 9.20 -9.13
C TYR A 145 -5.27 8.30 -10.34
N VAL A 146 -4.35 7.36 -10.54
CA VAL A 146 -4.46 6.26 -11.49
C VAL A 146 -4.29 4.97 -10.71
N THR A 147 -5.28 4.10 -10.71
CA THR A 147 -5.24 2.85 -9.93
C THR A 147 -5.27 1.65 -10.86
N LEU A 148 -4.16 0.93 -10.93
CA LEU A 148 -4.07 -0.39 -11.56
C LEU A 148 -4.31 -1.44 -10.48
N GLN A 149 -5.15 -2.42 -10.77
CA GLN A 149 -5.54 -3.45 -9.82
C GLN A 149 -5.46 -4.83 -10.45
N TYR A 150 -4.97 -5.81 -9.70
CA TYR A 150 -5.10 -7.19 -10.09
C TYR A 150 -6.58 -7.61 -10.01
N ILE A 151 -7.03 -8.14 -11.13
CA ILE A 151 -8.35 -8.66 -11.37
C ILE A 151 -8.17 -10.12 -11.82
N PRO A 152 -8.51 -11.11 -10.98
CA PRO A 152 -8.39 -12.50 -11.34
C PRO A 152 -9.43 -12.89 -12.41
N GLU A 153 -9.08 -13.84 -13.28
CA GLU A 153 -10.04 -14.46 -14.20
C GLU A 153 -11.20 -15.13 -13.42
N LEU A 154 -12.39 -15.16 -14.02
CA LEU A 154 -13.61 -15.73 -13.42
C LEU A 154 -13.37 -17.11 -12.79
N GLY A 155 -13.73 -17.24 -11.50
CA GLY A 155 -13.60 -18.49 -10.74
C GLY A 155 -12.22 -18.76 -10.13
N LYS A 156 -11.26 -17.83 -10.24
CA LYS A 156 -9.94 -17.94 -9.59
C LYS A 156 -9.90 -17.21 -8.24
N LYS A 157 -8.86 -17.56 -7.46
CA LYS A 157 -8.57 -17.00 -6.14
C LYS A 157 -7.86 -15.65 -6.26
N SER A 158 -7.82 -14.89 -5.16
CA SER A 158 -7.00 -13.70 -4.98
C SER A 158 -5.53 -13.95 -5.31
N ALA A 159 -4.74 -12.88 -5.45
CA ALA A 159 -3.33 -12.96 -5.78
C ALA A 159 -2.58 -13.95 -4.86
N PRO A 160 -1.68 -14.79 -5.40
CA PRO A 160 -0.97 -15.76 -4.59
C PRO A 160 -0.04 -15.05 -3.61
N LEU A 161 -0.25 -15.30 -2.31
CA LEU A 161 0.61 -14.80 -1.24
C LEU A 161 1.65 -15.87 -0.88
N ASN A 162 2.63 -16.07 -1.77
CA ASN A 162 3.70 -17.05 -1.57
C ASN A 162 5.03 -16.56 -2.19
N PHE A 163 6.13 -17.20 -1.82
CA PHE A 163 7.45 -16.91 -2.41
C PHE A 163 7.64 -17.53 -3.80
N HIS A 164 6.66 -18.29 -4.30
CA HIS A 164 6.76 -19.02 -5.55
C HIS A 164 5.51 -18.85 -6.40
N VAL A 165 5.62 -18.00 -7.42
CA VAL A 165 4.56 -17.79 -8.40
C VAL A 165 4.68 -18.85 -9.49
N THR A 166 3.61 -19.65 -9.66
CA THR A 166 3.54 -20.65 -10.72
C THR A 166 3.41 -19.98 -12.10
N ALA A 167 3.79 -20.67 -13.17
CA ALA A 167 3.64 -20.14 -14.54
C ALA A 167 2.17 -19.77 -14.88
N LYS A 168 1.20 -20.48 -14.29
CA LYS A 168 -0.23 -20.19 -14.46
C LYS A 168 -0.64 -18.89 -13.77
N GLU A 169 -0.18 -18.69 -12.54
CA GLU A 169 -0.44 -17.45 -11.78
C GLU A 169 0.27 -16.25 -12.43
N GLN A 170 1.52 -16.43 -12.88
CA GLN A 170 2.24 -15.38 -13.61
C GLN A 170 1.49 -14.97 -14.88
N LYS A 171 1.00 -15.93 -15.67
CA LYS A 171 0.20 -15.64 -16.86
C LYS A 171 -1.08 -14.87 -16.51
N ASP A 172 -1.75 -15.25 -15.43
CA ASP A 172 -2.97 -14.59 -14.97
C ASP A 172 -2.71 -13.14 -14.51
N LEU A 173 -1.64 -12.92 -13.73
CA LEU A 173 -1.18 -11.58 -13.31
C LEU A 173 -0.88 -10.68 -14.52
N LEU A 174 -0.12 -11.21 -15.50
CA LEU A 174 0.22 -10.47 -16.71
C LEU A 174 -0.99 -10.17 -17.59
N ASN A 175 -1.98 -11.07 -17.64
CA ASN A 175 -3.21 -10.85 -18.38
C ASN A 175 -4.11 -9.79 -17.72
N SER A 176 -3.99 -9.60 -16.41
CA SER A 176 -4.82 -8.67 -15.66
C SER A 176 -4.68 -7.22 -16.13
N ILE A 177 -3.51 -6.80 -16.64
CA ILE A 177 -3.31 -5.45 -17.18
C ILE A 177 -4.24 -5.13 -18.36
N TYR A 178 -4.68 -6.15 -19.11
CA TYR A 178 -5.56 -6.02 -20.26
C TYR A 178 -7.05 -6.04 -19.89
N HIS A 179 -7.38 -6.17 -18.60
CA HIS A 179 -8.75 -6.02 -18.15
C HIS A 179 -9.25 -4.60 -18.45
N GLN A 180 -10.56 -4.46 -18.69
CA GLN A 180 -11.14 -3.20 -19.17
C GLN A 180 -10.84 -2.01 -18.24
N GLU A 181 -10.91 -2.23 -16.93
CA GLU A 181 -10.65 -1.28 -15.86
C GLU A 181 -9.20 -0.78 -15.92
N ASN A 182 -8.22 -1.70 -15.96
CA ASN A 182 -6.81 -1.33 -16.08
C ASN A 182 -6.50 -0.65 -17.41
N THR A 183 -7.13 -1.09 -18.50
CA THR A 183 -6.96 -0.47 -19.82
C THR A 183 -7.46 0.98 -19.81
N LYS A 184 -8.61 1.26 -19.18
CA LYS A 184 -9.15 2.61 -19.02
C LYS A 184 -8.21 3.50 -18.18
N GLU A 185 -7.69 2.98 -17.08
CA GLU A 185 -6.75 3.69 -16.20
C GLU A 185 -5.39 3.95 -16.88
N MET A 186 -4.89 2.99 -17.66
CA MET A 186 -3.70 3.19 -18.49
C MET A 186 -3.91 4.24 -19.58
N GLN A 187 -5.06 4.23 -20.25
CA GLN A 187 -5.41 5.28 -21.22
C GLN A 187 -5.53 6.65 -20.55
N LYS A 188 -6.07 6.72 -19.33
CA LYS A 188 -6.06 7.94 -18.51
C LYS A 188 -4.62 8.39 -18.25
N LEU A 189 -3.75 7.51 -17.77
CA LEU A 189 -2.34 7.81 -17.50
C LEU A 189 -1.62 8.35 -18.74
N LEU A 190 -1.77 7.67 -19.89
CA LEU A 190 -1.16 8.12 -21.14
C LEU A 190 -1.63 9.52 -21.56
N ARG A 191 -2.92 9.83 -21.41
CA ARG A 191 -3.45 11.18 -21.67
C ARG A 191 -2.87 12.23 -20.72
N LEU A 192 -2.76 11.89 -19.42
CA LEU A 192 -2.20 12.79 -18.42
C LEU A 192 -0.71 13.09 -18.67
N LEU A 193 0.05 12.10 -19.14
CA LEU A 193 1.48 12.25 -19.47
C LEU A 193 1.72 12.96 -20.80
N ALA A 194 0.81 12.82 -21.76
CA ALA A 194 0.89 13.51 -23.05
C ALA A 194 0.58 15.02 -22.95
N THR A 195 -0.18 15.42 -21.92
CA THR A 195 -0.55 16.82 -21.68
C THR A 195 0.56 17.52 -20.91
N LYS A 196 1.37 18.33 -21.60
CA LYS A 196 2.40 19.19 -20.99
C LYS A 196 1.79 20.21 -20.05
#